data_AF-A0A2D4KEX9-F1
#
_entry.id   AF-A0A2D4KEX9-F1
#
_cell.length_a   1.000
_cell.length_b   1.000
_cell.length_c   1.000
_cell.angle_alpha   90.00
_cell.angle_beta   90.00
_cell.angle_gamma   90.00
#
_symmetry.space_group_name_H-M   'P 1'
#
loop_
_entity.id
_entity.type
_entity.pdbx_description
1 polymer ?
#
loop_
_entity_poly.entity_id
_entity_poly.type
_entity_poly.pdbx_seq_one_letter_code
_entity_poly.pdbx_strand_id
1 'polypeptide(L)'
;AGFRQGRSTIDNCFVLNHLIAKYAYKRRPLFAAFIDLTAAFDLVNRDVLWSKLTSLKIEPRLLALIKALYTSICLRVRYGVNGALTNRICTKKGLRQGCI
;
A
#
# COMPACT_ATOMS: atom_id res chain seq x y z
N ALA A 1 7.79 11.22 1.13
CA ALA A 1 6.66 10.32 1.41
C ALA A 1 6.09 9.73 0.12
N GLY A 2 5.65 8.47 0.14
CA GLY A 2 5.10 7.78 -1.04
C GLY A 2 3.65 8.18 -1.38
N PHE A 3 3.27 8.01 -2.64
CA PHE A 3 1.90 8.16 -3.18
C PHE A 3 1.20 9.50 -2.83
N ARG A 4 1.95 10.59 -2.69
CA ARG A 4 1.42 11.91 -2.35
C ARG A 4 1.98 12.97 -3.29
N GLN A 5 1.09 13.78 -3.87
CA GLN A 5 1.49 14.89 -4.73
C GLN A 5 2.41 15.85 -4.00
N GLY A 6 3.46 16.32 -4.69
CA GLY A 6 4.44 17.26 -4.14
C GLY A 6 5.32 16.69 -3.03
N ARG A 7 5.36 15.36 -2.84
CA ARG A 7 6.23 14.69 -1.86
C ARG A 7 7.09 13.66 -2.56
N SER A 8 8.35 13.58 -2.15
CA SER A 8 9.36 12.70 -2.74
C SER A 8 9.97 11.77 -1.70
N THR A 9 10.69 10.74 -2.15
CA THR A 9 11.53 9.92 -1.26
C THR A 9 12.67 10.74 -0.65
N ILE A 10 13.17 11.76 -1.37
CA ILE A 10 14.22 12.67 -0.93
C ILE A 10 13.81 13.39 0.36
N ASP A 11 12.54 13.82 0.47
CA ASP A 11 12.04 14.47 1.69
C ASP A 11 12.25 13.59 2.93
N ASN A 12 11.96 12.28 2.81
CA ASN A 12 12.11 11.34 3.91
C ASN A 12 13.59 11.10 4.24
N CYS A 13 14.44 10.97 3.21
CA CYS A 13 15.90 10.84 3.39
C CYS A 13 16.50 12.07 4.07
N PHE A 14 16.05 13.28 3.70
CA PHE A 14 16.50 14.52 4.32
C PHE A 14 16.16 14.57 5.81
N VAL A 15 14.93 14.19 6.18
CA VAL A 15 14.51 14.12 7.59
C VAL A 15 15.36 13.12 8.38
N LEU A 16 15.62 11.93 7.83
CA LEU A 16 16.46 10.93 8.49
C LEU A 16 17.90 11.43 8.66
N ASN A 17 18.50 12.01 7.61
CA ASN A 17 19.84 12.58 7.67
C ASN A 17 19.94 13.70 8.70
N HIS A 18 18.92 14.56 8.78
CA HIS A 18 18.87 15.60 9.80
C HIS A 18 18.83 15.02 11.22
N LEU A 19 18.05 13.96 11.46
CA LEU A 19 18.00 13.27 12.75
C LEU A 19 19.36 12.65 13.10
N ILE A 20 20.01 11.99 12.15
CA ILE A 20 21.35 11.41 12.34
C ILE A 20 22.33 12.50 12.75
N ALA A 21 22.39 13.61 12.02
CA ALA A 21 23.30 14.72 12.31
C ALA A 21 23.03 15.34 13.70
N LYS A 22 21.74 15.54 14.05
CA LYS A 22 21.32 16.10 15.34
C LYS A 22 21.75 15.24 16.53
N TYR A 23 21.60 13.92 16.43
CA TYR A 23 21.95 13.00 17.52
C TYR A 23 23.47 12.77 17.61
N ALA A 24 24.16 12.73 16.46
CA ALA A 24 25.62 12.72 16.39
C ALA A 24 26.22 13.95 17.08
N TYR A 25 25.69 15.15 16.79
CA TYR A 25 26.12 16.40 17.44
C TYR A 25 25.96 16.35 18.97
N LYS A 26 24.86 15.76 19.45
CA LYS A 26 24.58 15.59 20.89
C LYS A 26 25.33 14.42 21.54
N ARG A 27 26.15 13.68 20.79
CA ARG A 27 26.82 12.45 21.24
C ARG A 27 25.85 11.44 21.87
N ARG A 28 24.63 11.35 21.31
CA ARG A 28 23.60 10.40 21.75
C ARG A 28 23.34 9.38 20.65
N PRO A 29 23.08 8.11 21.00
CA PRO A 29 22.71 7.11 20.00
C PRO A 29 21.35 7.44 19.39
N LEU A 30 21.21 7.20 18.09
CA LEU A 30 19.95 7.17 17.38
C LEU A 30 19.72 5.72 16.91
N PHE A 31 18.56 5.17 17.25
CA PHE A 31 18.14 3.85 16.78
C PHE A 31 17.09 4.01 15.70
N ALA A 32 17.22 3.25 14.61
CA ALA A 32 16.28 3.24 13.50
C ALA A 32 15.90 1.80 13.17
N ALA A 33 14.62 1.57 12.87
CA ALA A 33 14.10 0.29 12.41
C ALA A 33 13.51 0.48 11.01
N PHE A 34 13.96 -0.35 10.07
CA PHE A 34 13.43 -0.41 8.71
C PHE A 34 12.42 -1.55 8.66
N ILE A 35 11.14 -1.20 8.56
CA ILE A 35 10.04 -2.16 8.53
C ILE A 35 9.45 -2.17 7.13
N ASP A 36 9.52 -3.32 6.47
CA ASP A 36 8.86 -3.56 5.18
C ASP A 36 7.74 -4.59 5.36
N LEU A 37 6.60 -4.32 4.73
CA LEU A 37 5.43 -5.19 4.84
C LEU A 37 5.43 -6.18 3.68
N THR A 38 5.47 -7.48 4.01
CA THR A 38 5.35 -8.54 3.01
C THR A 38 4.03 -8.40 2.25
N ALA A 39 4.09 -8.33 0.92
CA ALA A 39 2.92 -8.29 0.04
C ALA A 39 1.87 -7.25 0.48
N ALA A 40 2.32 -6.02 0.75
CA ALA A 40 1.53 -4.98 1.43
C ALA A 40 0.17 -4.70 0.78
N PHE A 41 0.06 -4.82 -0.55
CA PHE A 41 -1.21 -4.65 -1.26
C PHE A 41 -2.04 -5.92 -1.32
N ASP A 42 -1.45 -7.11 -1.43
CA ASP A 42 -2.17 -8.38 -1.55
C ASP A 42 -2.80 -8.83 -0.22
N LEU A 43 -2.26 -8.35 0.90
CA LEU A 43 -2.71 -8.72 2.24
C LEU A 43 -3.70 -7.74 2.88
N VAL A 44 -4.08 -6.66 2.20
CA VAL A 44 -5.01 -5.66 2.74
C VAL A 44 -6.36 -6.31 3.12
N ASN A 45 -6.77 -6.16 4.37
CA ASN A 45 -8.13 -6.51 4.80
C ASN A 45 -9.12 -5.45 4.27
N ARG A 46 -10.02 -5.87 3.38
CA ARG A 46 -10.98 -4.99 2.73
C ARG A 46 -12.01 -4.41 3.70
N ASP A 47 -12.46 -5.16 4.70
CA ASP A 47 -13.44 -4.68 5.67
C ASP A 47 -12.87 -3.54 6.54
N VAL A 48 -11.61 -3.69 6.94
CA VAL A 48 -10.86 -2.64 7.65
C VAL A 48 -10.68 -1.42 6.75
N LEU A 49 -10.33 -1.63 5.47
CA LEU A 49 -10.21 -0.54 4.50
C LEU A 49 -11.53 0.22 4.33
N TRP A 50 -12.67 -0.48 4.19
CA TRP A 50 -13.99 0.11 4.06
C TRP A 50 -14.36 0.95 5.28
N SER A 51 -14.14 0.42 6.48
CA SER A 51 -14.34 1.15 7.72
C SER A 51 -13.47 2.42 7.76
N LYS A 52 -12.19 2.31 7.36
CA LYS A 52 -11.28 3.45 7.33
C LYS A 52 -11.73 4.52 6.34
N LEU A 53 -12.09 4.17 5.12
CA LEU A 53 -12.60 5.12 4.11
C LEU A 53 -13.90 5.79 4.57
N THR A 54 -14.77 5.05 5.25
CA THR A 54 -16.00 5.60 5.85
C THR A 54 -15.67 6.63 6.94
N SER A 55 -14.70 6.34 7.83
CA SER A 55 -14.24 7.28 8.86
C SER A 55 -13.60 8.55 8.30
N LEU A 56 -13.02 8.47 7.10
CA LEU A 56 -12.47 9.61 6.36
C LEU A 56 -13.54 10.43 5.63
N LYS A 57 -14.82 10.11 5.79
CA LYS A 57 -15.97 10.80 5.19
C LYS A 57 -15.93 10.82 3.65
N ILE A 58 -15.42 9.76 3.03
CA ILE A 58 -15.58 9.55 1.59
C ILE A 58 -17.07 9.46 1.26
N GLU A 59 -17.49 10.10 0.16
CA GLU A 59 -18.89 10.11 -0.26
C GLU A 59 -19.44 8.67 -0.39
N PRO A 60 -20.63 8.37 0.19
CA PRO A 60 -21.17 7.00 0.18
C PRO A 60 -21.31 6.38 -1.21
N ARG A 61 -21.65 7.18 -2.22
CA ARG A 61 -21.78 6.70 -3.61
C ARG A 61 -20.44 6.30 -4.20
N LEU A 62 -19.41 7.13 -4.01
CA LEU A 62 -18.04 6.81 -4.42
C LEU A 62 -17.51 5.56 -3.69
N LEU A 63 -17.77 5.46 -2.38
CA LEU A 63 -17.37 4.27 -1.61
C LEU A 63 -18.09 3.00 -2.10
N ALA A 64 -19.37 3.08 -2.44
CA ALA A 64 -20.11 1.96 -3.03
C ALA A 64 -19.51 1.53 -4.37
N LEU A 65 -19.14 2.49 -5.23
CA LEU A 65 -18.46 2.21 -6.50
C LEU A 65 -17.11 1.51 -6.27
N ILE A 66 -16.29 2.00 -5.34
CA ILE A 66 -15.02 1.38 -4.99
C ILE A 66 -15.25 -0.06 -4.48
N LYS A 67 -16.21 -0.28 -3.58
CA LYS A 67 -16.55 -1.63 -3.08
C LYS A 67 -17.00 -2.56 -4.20
N ALA A 68 -17.78 -2.06 -5.17
CA ALA A 68 -18.24 -2.82 -6.32
C ALA A 68 -17.07 -3.34 -7.17
N LEU A 69 -16.01 -2.54 -7.37
CA LEU A 69 -14.79 -2.97 -8.06
C LEU A 69 -14.11 -4.18 -7.40
N TYR A 70 -14.33 -4.34 -6.09
CA TYR A 70 -13.75 -5.40 -5.25
C TYR A 70 -14.72 -6.54 -4.91
N THR A 71 -15.93 -6.52 -5.46
CA THR A 71 -16.92 -7.59 -5.26
C THR A 71 -16.59 -8.78 -6.17
N SER A 72 -16.53 -9.99 -5.61
CA SER A 72 -16.32 -11.25 -6.35
C SER A 72 -15.10 -11.27 -7.29
N ILE A 73 -13.98 -10.67 -6.89
CA ILE A 73 -12.74 -10.72 -7.69
C ILE A 73 -12.19 -12.16 -7.71
N CYS A 74 -12.02 -12.69 -8.92
CA CYS A 74 -11.17 -13.84 -9.20
C CYS A 74 -10.07 -13.45 -10.19
N LEU A 75 -8.85 -13.86 -9.87
CA LEU A 75 -7.61 -13.58 -10.58
C LEU A 75 -7.17 -14.82 -11.37
N ARG A 76 -6.43 -14.62 -12.46
CA ARG A 76 -5.67 -15.67 -13.14
C ARG A 76 -4.30 -15.12 -13.47
N VAL A 77 -3.26 -15.92 -13.27
CA VAL A 77 -1.89 -15.56 -13.59
C VAL A 77 -1.55 -16.11 -14.96
N ARG A 78 -0.95 -15.27 -15.82
CA ARG A 78 -0.40 -15.70 -17.10
C ARG A 78 1.03 -16.20 -16.89
N TYR A 79 1.35 -17.38 -17.40
CA TYR A 79 2.68 -18.00 -17.25
C TYR A 79 3.10 -18.76 -18.51
N GLY A 80 4.41 -19.02 -18.60
CA GLY A 80 5.03 -19.69 -19.74
C GLY A 80 5.10 -18.82 -21.01
N VAL A 81 5.94 -19.25 -21.96
CA VAL A 81 6.21 -18.52 -23.22
C VAL A 81 4.95 -18.37 -24.07
N ASN A 82 4.02 -19.33 -23.97
CA ASN A 82 2.77 -19.35 -24.72
C ASN A 82 1.62 -18.62 -24.01
N GLY A 83 1.85 -18.06 -22.82
CA GLY A 83 0.85 -17.29 -22.08
C GLY A 83 -0.32 -18.12 -21.52
N ALA A 84 -0.04 -19.34 -21.07
CA ALA A 84 -1.03 -20.18 -20.38
C ALA A 84 -1.58 -19.47 -19.13
N LEU A 85 -2.83 -19.77 -18.76
CA LEU A 85 -3.48 -19.17 -17.60
C LEU A 85 -3.59 -20.20 -16.47
N THR A 86 -3.38 -19.74 -15.23
CA THR A 86 -3.70 -20.55 -14.06
C THR A 86 -5.21 -20.78 -13.91
N ASN A 87 -5.57 -21.72 -13.05
CA ASN A 87 -6.92 -21.79 -12.49
C ASN A 87 -7.33 -20.46 -11.86
N ARG A 88 -8.64 -20.22 -11.75
CA ARG A 88 -9.19 -19.02 -11.11
C ARG A 88 -8.84 -19.03 -9.63
N ILE A 89 -8.26 -17.92 -9.16
CA ILE A 89 -7.90 -17.69 -7.75
C ILE A 89 -8.82 -16.58 -7.25
N CYS A 90 -9.82 -16.94 -6.44
CA CYS A 90 -10.73 -15.95 -5.87
C CYS A 90 -10.17 -15.44 -4.54
N THR A 91 -10.06 -14.11 -4.40
CA THR A 91 -9.49 -13.49 -3.21
C THR A 91 -10.47 -12.57 -2.50
N LYS A 92 -10.57 -12.76 -1.18
CA LYS A 92 -11.33 -11.90 -0.27
C LYS A 92 -10.49 -10.75 0.31
N LYS A 93 -9.17 -10.76 0.08
CA LYS A 93 -8.21 -9.75 0.57
C LYS A 93 -7.40 -9.14 -0.57
N GLY A 94 -6.74 -8.04 -0.26
CA GLY A 94 -5.82 -7.35 -1.14
C GLY A 94 -6.45 -6.40 -2.14
N LEU A 95 -5.59 -5.58 -2.72
CA LEU A 95 -5.89 -4.55 -3.71
C LEU A 95 -5.28 -4.92 -5.07
N ARG A 96 -5.84 -4.40 -6.16
CA ARG A 96 -5.25 -4.59 -7.48
C ARG A 96 -4.02 -3.70 -7.61
N GLN A 97 -2.87 -4.31 -7.92
CA GLN A 97 -1.63 -3.58 -8.21
C GLN A 97 -1.58 -3.22 -9.70
N GLY A 98 -1.06 -2.03 -10.01
CA GLY A 98 -0.94 -1.53 -11.38
C GLY A 98 -2.16 -0.77 -11.91
N CYS A 99 -3.09 -0.37 -11.05
CA CYS A 99 -4.15 0.60 -11.38
C CYS A 99 -3.62 2.04 -11.23
N ILE A 100 -4.15 2.96 -12.04
CA ILE A 100 -3.81 4.41 -12.07
C ILE A 100 -4.69 5.17 -11.09
#